data_AF-A0A7C1Q0V0-F1
#
_entry.id   AF-A0A7C1Q0V0-F1
#
_cell.length_a   1.000
_cell.length_b   1.000
_cell.length_c   1.000
_cell.angle_alpha   90.00
_cell.angle_beta   90.00
_cell.angle_gamma   90.00
#
_symmetry.space_group_name_H-M   'P 1'
#
loop_
_entity.id
_entity.type
_entity.pdbx_description
1 polymer ?
#
loop_
_entity_poly.entity_id
_entity_poly.type
_entity_poly.pdbx_seq_one_letter_code
_entity_poly.pdbx_strand_id
1 'polypeptide(L)'
;MADVDNVIGNFVLKFDVGNIFQEDLIISQYDPNADPVILLGFSHPEINDMDELRRTAESYLRNELIRLEGIADARLLGQEVKEVVIETNQYILEAYGLTPSSITNRISEYNRNISSGSITEMGTKYIIKGISEFGSLNDIKNVVIAYREPSVESGEIQSSFINDKVPVFLKDIADIK
;
A
#
# COMPACT_ATOMS: atom_id res chain seq x y z
N MET A 1 4.36 -3.10 6.91
CA MET A 1 3.81 -3.37 8.26
C MET A 1 2.79 -2.27 8.53
N ALA A 2 1.58 -2.55 8.99
CA ALA A 2 0.60 -1.51 9.32
C ALA A 2 0.75 -1.10 10.78
N ASP A 3 0.86 0.19 11.06
CA ASP A 3 0.97 0.74 12.41
C ASP A 3 -0.31 1.51 12.78
N VAL A 4 -0.74 1.40 14.05
CA VAL A 4 -2.03 1.91 14.54
C VAL A 4 -1.80 2.87 15.70
N ASP A 5 -1.93 4.17 15.42
CA ASP A 5 -1.84 5.22 16.43
C ASP A 5 -3.25 5.61 16.90
N ASN A 6 -3.47 5.62 18.22
CA ASN A 6 -4.73 6.07 18.84
C ASN A 6 -4.59 7.54 19.26
N VAL A 7 -5.26 8.44 18.53
CA VAL A 7 -5.33 9.86 18.86
C VAL A 7 -6.79 10.21 19.11
N ILE A 8 -7.17 10.29 20.39
CA ILE A 8 -8.45 10.80 20.93
C ILE A 8 -9.66 10.47 20.03
N GLY A 9 -10.16 9.23 20.09
CA GLY A 9 -11.40 8.82 19.43
C GLY A 9 -11.30 8.56 17.91
N ASN A 10 -10.14 8.84 17.31
CA ASN A 10 -9.84 8.51 15.93
C ASN A 10 -8.70 7.46 15.86
N PHE A 11 -8.86 6.49 14.97
CA PHE A 11 -7.76 5.56 14.64
C PHE A 11 -7.12 6.00 13.34
N VAL A 12 -5.80 6.17 13.41
CA VAL A 12 -4.96 6.47 12.24
C VAL A 12 -4.20 5.20 11.90
N LEU A 13 -4.45 4.68 10.69
CA LEU A 13 -3.73 3.53 10.16
C LEU A 13 -2.76 4.02 9.08
N LYS A 14 -1.48 3.70 9.23
CA LYS A 14 -0.45 4.01 8.24
C LYS A 14 -0.08 2.76 7.47
N PHE A 15 -0.16 2.85 6.14
CA PHE A 15 0.20 1.76 5.23
C PHE A 15 1.31 2.20 4.29
N ASP A 16 2.44 1.50 4.34
CA ASP A 16 3.50 1.61 3.33
C ASP A 16 3.00 1.02 2.00
N VAL A 17 2.96 1.85 0.97
CA VAL A 17 2.62 1.47 -0.41
C VAL A 17 3.85 1.22 -1.29
N GLY A 18 5.05 1.35 -0.72
CA GLY A 18 6.31 0.93 -1.33
C GLY A 18 6.53 -0.58 -1.24
N ASN A 19 7.46 -1.10 -2.06
CA ASN A 19 7.90 -2.48 -2.00
C ASN A 19 8.16 -2.87 -0.55
N ILE A 20 7.53 -3.96 -0.11
CA ILE A 20 7.83 -4.66 1.15
C ILE A 20 9.29 -5.15 1.07
N PHE A 21 10.23 -4.29 1.45
CA PHE A 21 11.55 -4.71 1.82
C PHE A 21 11.39 -5.41 3.16
N GLN A 22 11.19 -6.73 3.08
CA GLN A 22 11.59 -7.63 4.14
C GLN A 22 13.02 -7.20 4.49
N GLU A 23 13.26 -6.77 5.73
CA GLU A 23 14.61 -6.47 6.22
C GLU A 23 15.38 -7.79 6.20
N ASP A 24 15.87 -8.17 5.02
CA ASP A 24 16.76 -9.28 4.87
C ASP A 24 18.00 -8.89 5.68
N LEU A 25 18.35 -9.72 6.66
CA LEU A 25 19.55 -9.52 7.44
C LEU A 25 20.75 -9.70 6.49
N ILE A 26 21.20 -8.60 5.88
CA ILE A 26 22.33 -8.62 4.96
C ILE A 26 23.60 -8.64 5.81
N ILE A 27 24.14 -9.84 6.04
CA ILE A 27 25.47 -9.99 6.65
C ILE A 27 26.50 -9.64 5.56
N SER A 28 26.86 -8.35 5.49
CA SER A 28 27.98 -7.90 4.68
C SER A 28 29.27 -7.98 5.50
N GLN A 29 30.36 -8.37 4.85
CA GLN A 29 31.68 -8.15 5.41
C GLN A 29 31.95 -6.65 5.39
N TYR A 30 32.50 -6.11 6.49
CA TYR A 30 32.85 -4.70 6.58
C TYR A 30 34.07 -4.43 5.69
N ASP A 31 33.90 -3.58 4.66
CA ASP A 31 34.98 -3.08 3.81
C ASP A 31 35.20 -1.59 4.09
N PRO A 32 36.32 -1.19 4.73
CA PRO A 32 36.61 0.21 5.03
C PRO A 32 36.84 1.08 3.77
N ASN A 33 37.02 0.49 2.59
CA ASN A 33 37.10 1.25 1.34
C ASN A 33 35.71 1.62 0.78
N ALA A 34 34.63 1.06 1.35
CA ALA A 34 33.26 1.37 0.94
C ALA A 34 32.69 2.64 1.62
N ASP A 35 33.42 3.20 2.59
CA ASP A 35 33.02 4.44 3.25
C ASP A 35 33.19 5.63 2.29
N PRO A 36 32.18 6.52 2.17
CA PRO A 36 32.20 7.59 1.18
C PRO A 36 33.25 8.64 1.52
N VAL A 37 34.02 9.05 0.52
CA VAL A 37 35.02 10.13 0.63
C VAL A 37 34.35 11.51 0.60
N ILE A 38 33.23 11.64 -0.12
CA ILE A 38 32.49 12.90 -0.29
C ILE A 38 31.00 12.65 0.00
N LEU A 39 30.40 13.54 0.80
CA LEU A 39 28.96 13.63 1.02
C LEU A 39 28.42 14.91 0.38
N LEU A 40 27.43 14.78 -0.49
CA LEU A 40 26.79 15.91 -1.17
C LEU A 40 25.31 15.97 -0.82
N GLY A 41 24.81 17.19 -0.56
CA GLY A 41 23.38 17.46 -0.44
C GLY A 41 22.80 17.90 -1.77
N PHE A 42 21.67 17.33 -2.16
CA PHE A 42 20.92 17.72 -3.35
C PHE A 42 19.55 18.27 -2.95
N SER A 43 19.23 19.48 -3.41
CA SER A 43 17.99 20.17 -3.09
C SER A 43 17.56 21.02 -4.28
N HIS A 44 16.26 21.16 -4.48
CA HIS A 44 15.71 22.04 -5.52
C HIS A 44 14.56 22.89 -4.95
N PRO A 45 14.55 24.22 -5.15
CA PRO A 45 13.52 25.11 -4.57
C PRO A 45 12.09 24.87 -5.08
N GLU A 46 11.89 24.25 -6.24
CA GLU A 46 10.57 24.10 -6.87
C GLU A 46 10.00 22.68 -6.77
N ILE A 47 10.85 21.65 -6.64
CA ILE A 47 10.40 20.26 -6.48
C ILE A 47 10.13 20.00 -5.00
N ASN A 48 8.85 19.79 -4.69
CA ASN A 48 8.38 19.39 -3.36
C ASN A 48 8.22 17.87 -3.20
N ASP A 49 8.12 17.13 -4.32
CA ASP A 49 8.05 15.67 -4.32
C ASP A 49 9.48 15.11 -4.20
N MET A 50 9.81 14.55 -3.03
CA MET A 50 11.16 14.06 -2.75
C MET A 50 11.49 12.83 -3.61
N ASP A 51 10.49 12.03 -3.97
CA ASP A 51 10.62 10.89 -4.87
C ASP A 51 10.98 11.32 -6.30
N GLU A 52 10.38 12.41 -6.80
CA GLU A 52 10.75 13.00 -8.09
C GLU A 52 12.19 13.55 -8.06
N LEU A 53 12.56 14.26 -6.99
CA LEU A 53 13.90 14.79 -6.81
C LEU A 53 14.93 13.65 -6.76
N ARG A 54 14.60 12.57 -6.05
CA ARG A 54 15.42 11.36 -5.91
C ARG A 54 15.62 10.67 -7.25
N ARG A 55 14.55 10.47 -8.02
CA ARG A 55 14.62 9.89 -9.38
C ARG A 55 15.49 10.73 -10.32
N THR A 56 15.39 12.05 -10.22
CA THR A 56 16.22 12.97 -10.98
C THR A 56 17.69 12.84 -10.59
N ALA A 57 17.99 12.81 -9.28
CA ALA A 57 19.34 12.64 -8.78
C ALA A 57 19.96 11.29 -9.19
N GLU A 58 19.16 10.21 -9.14
CA GLU A 58 19.59 8.86 -9.51
C GLU A 58 19.78 8.69 -11.02
N SER A 59 18.88 9.23 -11.84
CA SER A 59 18.94 9.06 -13.30
C SER A 59 19.96 9.99 -13.95
N TYR A 60 20.13 11.20 -13.42
CA TYR A 60 21.03 12.20 -14.00
C TYR A 60 22.34 12.32 -13.22
N LEU A 61 22.26 12.78 -11.96
CA LEU A 61 23.43 13.16 -11.17
C LEU A 61 24.37 11.98 -10.92
N ARG A 62 23.82 10.85 -10.44
CA ARG A 62 24.59 9.62 -10.20
C ARG A 62 25.29 9.15 -11.49
N ASN A 63 24.56 9.14 -12.59
CA ASN A 63 25.09 8.68 -13.88
C ASN A 63 26.19 9.59 -14.41
N GLU A 64 26.12 10.91 -14.18
CA GLU A 64 27.21 11.84 -14.50
C GLU A 64 28.43 11.64 -13.60
N LEU A 65 28.23 11.44 -12.29
CA LEU A 65 29.35 11.27 -11.35
C LEU A 65 30.13 9.99 -11.63
N ILE A 66 29.45 8.87 -11.91
CA ILE A 66 30.12 7.59 -12.23
C ILE A 66 30.95 7.67 -13.52
N ARG A 67 30.66 8.63 -14.43
CA ARG A 67 31.46 8.83 -15.65
C ARG A 67 32.80 9.52 -15.40
N LEU A 68 32.99 10.19 -14.26
CA LEU A 68 34.23 10.90 -13.97
C LEU A 68 35.33 9.92 -13.54
N GLU A 69 36.55 10.20 -13.98
CA GLU A 69 37.72 9.41 -13.59
C GLU A 69 37.98 9.53 -12.08
N GLY A 70 38.20 8.39 -11.42
CA GLY A 70 38.45 8.33 -9.98
C GLY A 70 37.20 8.14 -9.10
N ILE A 71 36.00 8.08 -9.69
CA ILE A 71 34.77 7.74 -8.96
C ILE A 71 34.45 6.25 -9.15
N ALA A 72 34.58 5.47 -8.08
CA ALA A 72 34.29 4.04 -8.09
C ALA A 72 32.78 3.74 -7.96
N ASP A 73 32.07 4.51 -7.13
CA ASP A 73 30.65 4.34 -6.90
C ASP A 73 30.02 5.68 -6.46
N ALA A 74 28.73 5.84 -6.75
CA ALA A 74 27.93 6.95 -6.28
C ALA A 74 26.57 6.39 -5.82
N ARG A 75 26.25 6.63 -4.55
CA ARG A 75 25.03 6.16 -3.90
C ARG A 75 24.20 7.34 -3.44
N LEU A 76 22.89 7.24 -3.63
CA LEU A 76 21.95 8.21 -3.10
C LEU A 76 21.51 7.76 -1.71
N LEU A 77 21.51 8.69 -0.76
CA LEU A 77 21.10 8.46 0.61
C LEU A 77 19.75 9.14 0.85
N GLY A 78 18.84 8.43 1.50
CA GLY A 78 17.48 8.91 1.78
C GLY A 78 16.44 8.28 0.86
N GLN A 79 15.37 7.79 1.49
CA GLN A 79 14.18 7.30 0.81
C GLN A 79 12.97 8.03 1.41
N GLU A 80 12.10 8.53 0.54
CA GLU A 80 10.75 8.92 0.96
C GLU A 80 9.91 7.64 0.92
N VAL A 81 9.36 7.26 2.06
CA VAL A 81 8.40 6.15 2.11
C VAL A 81 7.03 6.75 1.86
N LYS A 82 6.36 6.30 0.80
CA LYS A 82 4.97 6.71 0.57
C LYS A 82 4.09 5.96 1.55
N GLU A 83 3.44 6.71 2.41
CA GLU A 83 2.47 6.21 3.36
C GLU A 83 1.08 6.66 2.97
N VAL A 84 0.11 5.75 3.06
CA VAL A 84 -1.30 6.10 2.99
C VAL A 84 -1.86 6.12 4.39
N VAL A 85 -2.51 7.23 4.73
CA VAL A 85 -3.09 7.45 6.05
C VAL A 85 -4.60 7.26 5.95
N ILE A 86 -5.11 6.30 6.73
CA ILE A 86 -6.54 6.02 6.83
C ILE A 86 -7.01 6.47 8.20
N GLU A 87 -7.78 7.55 8.23
CA GLU A 87 -8.35 8.12 9.44
C GLU A 87 -9.79 7.63 9.59
N THR A 88 -10.07 6.91 10.67
CA THR A 88 -11.41 6.39 10.97
C THR A 88 -11.96 7.02 12.24
N ASN A 89 -13.29 7.18 12.27
CA ASN A 89 -14.01 7.66 13.43
C ASN A 89 -14.66 6.49 14.17
N GLN A 90 -14.39 6.36 15.48
CA GLN A 90 -14.91 5.26 16.29
C GLN A 90 -16.43 5.13 16.24
N TYR A 91 -17.18 6.23 16.25
CA TYR A 91 -18.65 6.20 16.21
C TYR A 91 -19.19 5.63 14.90
N ILE A 92 -18.52 5.93 13.79
CA ILE A 92 -18.88 5.37 12.47
C ILE A 92 -18.57 3.88 12.47
N LEU A 93 -17.38 3.47 12.93
CA LEU A 93 -17.02 2.06 13.01
C LEU A 93 -18.02 1.25 13.86
N GLU A 94 -18.43 1.76 15.02
CA GLU A 94 -19.43 1.13 15.89
C GLU A 94 -20.79 1.01 15.20
N ALA A 95 -21.25 2.05 14.51
CA ALA A 95 -22.52 2.03 13.77
C ALA A 95 -22.56 0.95 12.67
N TYR A 96 -21.40 0.63 12.10
CA TYR A 96 -21.24 -0.43 11.11
C TYR A 96 -20.79 -1.78 11.71
N GLY A 97 -20.61 -1.87 13.03
CA GLY A 97 -20.12 -3.08 13.72
C GLY A 97 -18.69 -3.48 13.33
N LEU A 98 -17.86 -2.52 12.93
CA LEU A 98 -16.50 -2.73 12.45
C LEU A 98 -15.47 -2.38 13.52
N THR A 99 -14.31 -3.04 13.43
CA THR A 99 -13.15 -2.72 14.27
C THR A 99 -11.99 -2.23 13.41
N PRO A 100 -11.07 -1.41 13.95
CA PRO A 100 -9.86 -1.02 13.23
C PRO A 100 -9.01 -2.22 12.79
N SER A 101 -9.00 -3.29 13.58
CA SER A 101 -8.32 -4.55 13.25
C SER A 101 -8.95 -5.24 12.04
N SER A 102 -10.28 -5.22 11.91
CA SER A 102 -10.98 -5.77 10.75
C SER A 102 -10.57 -5.04 9.46
N ILE A 103 -10.44 -3.71 9.51
CA ILE A 103 -9.99 -2.89 8.37
C ILE A 103 -8.56 -3.25 7.99
N THR A 104 -7.66 -3.29 8.98
CA THR A 104 -6.24 -3.62 8.77
C THR A 104 -6.06 -5.00 8.14
N ASN A 105 -6.78 -6.00 8.66
CA ASN A 105 -6.76 -7.35 8.10
C ASN A 105 -7.26 -7.37 6.66
N ARG A 106 -8.36 -6.67 6.38
CA ARG A 106 -8.95 -6.63 5.03
C ARG A 106 -8.04 -5.98 4.00
N ILE A 107 -7.37 -4.89 4.37
CA ILE A 107 -6.39 -4.22 3.51
C ILE A 107 -5.17 -5.13 3.29
N SER A 108 -4.70 -5.81 4.34
CA SER A 108 -3.59 -6.77 4.21
C SER A 108 -3.95 -7.97 3.33
N GLU A 109 -5.18 -8.48 3.40
CA GLU A 109 -5.69 -9.53 2.51
C GLU A 109 -5.70 -9.08 1.06
N TYR A 110 -6.13 -7.85 0.78
CA TYR A 110 -6.17 -7.32 -0.58
C TYR A 110 -4.77 -7.15 -1.19
N ASN A 111 -3.79 -6.77 -0.36
CA ASN A 111 -2.40 -6.61 -0.78
C ASN A 111 -1.61 -7.94 -0.88
N ARG A 112 -2.23 -9.09 -0.59
CA ARG A 112 -1.57 -10.40 -0.72
C ARG A 112 -1.81 -10.99 -2.10
N ASN A 113 -0.77 -11.03 -2.92
CA ASN A 113 -0.76 -11.60 -4.27
C ASN A 113 -1.54 -12.93 -4.35
N ILE A 114 -2.74 -12.88 -4.92
CA ILE A 114 -3.60 -14.05 -5.06
C ILE A 114 -3.12 -14.84 -6.28
N SER A 115 -2.46 -15.97 -6.04
CA SER A 115 -2.06 -16.91 -7.10
C SER A 115 -3.30 -17.38 -7.84
N SER A 116 -3.42 -16.92 -9.08
CA SER A 116 -4.62 -17.10 -9.86
C SER A 116 -4.36 -18.25 -10.82
N GLY A 117 -5.02 -19.37 -10.54
CA GLY A 117 -4.84 -20.62 -11.26
C GLY A 117 -5.26 -20.52 -12.74
N SER A 118 -5.23 -21.66 -13.43
CA SER A 118 -5.71 -21.74 -14.80
C SER A 118 -6.81 -22.79 -14.95
N ILE A 119 -7.89 -22.44 -15.63
CA ILE A 119 -8.91 -23.41 -16.07
C ILE A 119 -8.66 -23.74 -17.54
N THR A 120 -8.59 -25.02 -17.86
CA THR A 120 -8.43 -25.49 -19.24
C THR A 120 -9.75 -26.09 -19.70
N GLU A 121 -10.37 -25.46 -20.70
CA GLU A 121 -11.59 -25.98 -21.32
C GLU A 121 -11.37 -26.09 -22.84
N MET A 122 -11.69 -27.26 -23.40
CA MET A 122 -11.56 -27.56 -24.84
C MET A 122 -10.17 -27.19 -25.44
N GLY A 123 -9.09 -27.42 -24.70
CA GLY A 123 -7.73 -27.11 -25.14
C GLY A 123 -7.32 -25.63 -25.03
N THR A 124 -8.22 -24.75 -24.57
CA THR A 124 -7.93 -23.34 -24.31
C THR A 124 -7.67 -23.14 -22.82
N LYS A 125 -6.48 -22.61 -22.48
CA LYS A 125 -6.08 -22.32 -21.10
C LYS A 125 -6.45 -20.88 -20.75
N TYR A 126 -7.42 -20.70 -19.86
CA TYR A 126 -7.78 -19.41 -19.31
C TYR A 126 -6.97 -19.18 -18.04
N ILE A 127 -6.11 -18.16 -18.06
CA ILE A 127 -5.39 -17.69 -16.88
C ILE A 127 -6.30 -16.67 -16.20
N ILE A 128 -6.79 -17.04 -15.02
CA ILE A 128 -7.46 -16.07 -14.16
C ILE A 128 -6.34 -15.20 -13.59
N LYS A 129 -6.55 -13.89 -13.41
CA LYS A 129 -5.62 -13.01 -12.69
C LYS A 129 -6.38 -12.35 -11.55
N GLY A 130 -5.97 -12.60 -10.31
CA GLY A 130 -6.40 -11.83 -9.16
C GLY A 130 -5.64 -10.52 -9.17
N ILE A 131 -6.33 -9.39 -9.36
CA ILE A 131 -5.73 -8.07 -9.18
C ILE A 131 -5.51 -7.92 -7.68
N SER A 132 -4.27 -7.76 -7.26
CA SER A 132 -3.89 -7.90 -5.85
C SER A 132 -2.92 -6.83 -5.36
N GLU A 133 -2.87 -5.69 -6.03
CA GLU A 133 -2.00 -4.59 -5.66
C GLU A 133 -2.75 -3.27 -5.82
N PHE A 134 -2.55 -2.34 -4.88
CA PHE A 134 -3.09 -1.00 -4.96
C PHE A 134 -2.24 -0.17 -5.92
N GLY A 135 -2.75 0.09 -7.13
CA GLY A 135 -2.06 0.94 -8.11
C GLY A 135 -2.29 2.43 -7.88
N SER A 136 -3.35 2.79 -7.15
CA SER A 136 -3.74 4.16 -6.88
C SER A 136 -4.49 4.31 -5.55
N LEU A 137 -4.52 5.54 -5.04
CA LEU A 137 -5.30 5.89 -3.85
C LEU A 137 -6.81 5.64 -4.04
N ASN A 138 -7.31 5.65 -5.27
CA ASN A 138 -8.69 5.30 -5.58
C ASN A 138 -8.97 3.80 -5.39
N ASP A 139 -7.98 2.94 -5.59
CA ASP A 139 -8.16 1.49 -5.40
C ASP A 139 -8.35 1.19 -3.91
N ILE A 140 -7.59 1.87 -3.04
CA ILE A 140 -7.73 1.79 -1.58
C ILE A 140 -9.12 2.27 -1.15
N LYS A 141 -9.60 3.39 -1.69
CA LYS A 141 -10.95 3.94 -1.40
C LYS A 141 -12.09 2.97 -1.71
N ASN A 142 -11.92 2.14 -2.74
CA ASN A 142 -12.93 1.19 -3.21
C ASN A 142 -12.78 -0.22 -2.61
N VAL A 143 -11.92 -0.41 -1.61
CA VAL A 143 -11.84 -1.67 -0.87
C VAL A 143 -13.15 -1.92 -0.15
N VAL A 144 -13.72 -3.11 -0.34
CA VAL A 144 -14.90 -3.56 0.38
C VAL A 144 -14.48 -4.09 1.75
N ILE A 145 -14.91 -3.39 2.80
CA ILE A 145 -14.57 -3.68 4.20
C ILE A 145 -15.58 -4.62 4.83
N ALA A 146 -16.86 -4.49 4.48
CA ALA A 146 -17.91 -5.31 5.04
C ALA A 146 -19.08 -5.48 4.06
N TYR A 147 -19.93 -6.44 4.37
CA TYR A 147 -21.18 -6.69 3.65
C TYR A 147 -22.32 -6.53 4.64
N ARG A 148 -23.24 -5.61 4.37
CA ARG A 148 -24.46 -5.47 5.17
C ARG A 148 -25.53 -6.38 4.60
N GLU A 149 -26.06 -7.26 5.44
CA GLU A 149 -27.29 -7.97 5.13
C GLU A 149 -28.47 -7.02 5.39
N PRO A 150 -29.36 -6.78 4.41
CA PRO A 150 -30.57 -6.03 4.68
C PRO A 150 -31.38 -6.84 5.69
N SER A 151 -31.73 -6.21 6.82
CA SER A 151 -32.63 -6.79 7.81
C SER A 151 -34.00 -6.95 7.15
N VAL A 152 -34.23 -8.12 6.57
CA VAL A 152 -35.55 -8.56 6.10
C VAL A 152 -36.43 -8.71 7.34
N GLU A 153 -37.34 -7.77 7.53
CA GLU A 153 -38.44 -7.90 8.49
C GLU A 153 -39.17 -9.22 8.19
N SER A 154 -39.36 -10.01 9.24
CA SER A 154 -39.97 -11.33 9.21
C SER A 154 -41.38 -11.29 8.63
N GLY A 155 -41.50 -11.58 7.33
CA GLY A 155 -42.74 -11.71 6.59
C GLY A 155 -42.53 -12.55 5.34
N GLU A 156 -42.64 -13.87 5.52
CA GLU A 156 -42.83 -14.95 4.54
C GLU A 156 -41.93 -15.06 3.29
N ILE A 157 -41.36 -16.26 3.18
CA ILE A 157 -40.39 -16.79 2.21
C ILE A 157 -41.00 -16.94 0.82
N GLN A 158 -40.37 -16.36 -0.22
CA GLN A 158 -40.16 -17.06 -1.50
C GLN A 158 -38.78 -16.69 -2.08
N SER A 159 -37.95 -17.71 -2.20
CA SER A 159 -36.63 -17.75 -2.81
C SER A 159 -36.53 -16.97 -4.12
N SER A 160 -35.70 -15.93 -4.15
CA SER A 160 -35.10 -15.40 -5.36
C SER A 160 -33.68 -14.94 -5.02
N PHE A 161 -32.72 -15.64 -5.61
CA PHE A 161 -31.29 -15.52 -5.39
C PHE A 161 -30.76 -14.17 -5.88
N ILE A 162 -30.83 -13.13 -5.05
CA ILE A 162 -29.80 -12.11 -5.04
C ILE A 162 -29.35 -12.02 -3.60
N ASN A 163 -28.13 -12.48 -3.33
CA ASN A 163 -27.41 -12.13 -2.10
C ASN A 163 -27.18 -10.63 -2.15
N ASP A 164 -28.20 -9.85 -1.80
CA ASP A 164 -28.20 -8.38 -1.88
C ASP A 164 -27.45 -7.81 -0.67
N LYS A 165 -26.27 -8.39 -0.44
CA LYS A 165 -25.28 -7.95 0.52
C LYS A 165 -24.72 -6.64 0.01
N VAL A 166 -25.15 -5.54 0.60
CA VAL A 166 -24.69 -4.21 0.21
C VAL A 166 -23.23 -4.08 0.65
N PRO A 167 -22.27 -3.91 -0.28
CA PRO A 167 -20.88 -3.71 0.08
C PRO A 167 -20.71 -2.35 0.75
N VAL A 168 -19.99 -2.34 1.87
CA VAL A 168 -19.54 -1.13 2.56
C VAL A 168 -18.10 -0.87 2.11
N PHE A 169 -17.87 0.26 1.46
CA PHE A 169 -16.54 0.63 0.98
C PHE A 169 -15.76 1.37 2.07
N LEU A 170 -14.43 1.31 1.97
CA LEU A 170 -13.55 2.01 2.92
C LEU A 170 -13.80 3.53 2.90
N LYS A 171 -14.06 4.12 1.73
CA LYS A 171 -14.42 5.54 1.59
C LYS A 171 -15.70 5.95 2.34
N ASP A 172 -16.56 5.00 2.68
CA ASP A 172 -17.84 5.28 3.37
C ASP A 172 -17.63 5.40 4.89
N ILE A 173 -16.49 4.92 5.41
CA ILE A 173 -16.21 4.81 6.86
C ILE A 173 -14.90 5.49 7.30
N ALA A 174 -14.07 5.92 6.35
CA ALA A 174 -12.74 6.47 6.61
C ALA A 174 -12.38 7.60 5.65
N ASP A 175 -11.63 8.58 6.15
CA ASP A 175 -10.93 9.57 5.33
C ASP A 175 -9.54 9.04 4.95
N ILE A 176 -9.17 9.17 3.68
CA ILE A 176 -7.96 8.53 3.12
C ILE A 176 -7.13 9.61 2.43
N LYS A 177 -5.92 9.82 2.94
CA LYS A 177 -4.96 10.84 2.50
C LYS A 177 -3.61 10.23 2.14
#